data_AF-A1BQW4-F1
#
_entry.id   AF-A1BQW4-F1
#
_cell.length_a   1.000
_cell.length_b   1.000
_cell.length_c   1.000
_cell.angle_alpha   90.00
_cell.angle_beta   90.00
_cell.angle_gamma   90.00
#
_symmetry.space_group_name_H-M   'P 1'
#
loop_
_entity.id
_entity.type
_entity.pdbx_description
1 polymer ?
#
loop_
_entity_poly.entity_id
_entity_poly.type
_entity_poly.pdbx_seq_one_letter_code
_entity_poly.pdbx_strand_id
1 'polypeptide(L)'
;RTDNVPEEAVIKIVDTFPGQSIDFFGALRARVYDDEVRKWVSGTGIEAIGDKLLNSFDGPPTFEQPKMTVEKLLGYGNMLVQEQENVKRVQLAETYLKEA
;
A
#
# COMPACT_ATOMS: atom_id res chain seq x y z
N ARG A 1 -18.30 -6.29 6.21
CA ARG A 1 -16.99 -6.95 6.16
C ARG A 1 -16.46 -6.80 4.74
N THR A 2 -15.66 -5.78 4.47
CA THR A 2 -15.40 -5.30 3.10
C THR A 2 -14.39 -6.16 2.35
N ASP A 3 -13.24 -6.55 2.93
CA ASP A 3 -12.15 -7.19 2.17
C ASP A 3 -12.06 -8.72 2.30
N ASN A 4 -13.04 -9.34 2.96
CA ASN A 4 -13.16 -10.79 3.19
C ASN A 4 -11.85 -11.49 3.62
N VAL A 5 -11.07 -10.83 4.48
CA VAL A 5 -9.83 -11.38 5.04
C VAL A 5 -10.20 -12.40 6.13
N PRO A 6 -9.65 -13.63 6.11
CA PRO A 6 -9.84 -14.62 7.18
C PRO A 6 -9.39 -14.07 8.54
N GLU A 7 -10.05 -14.46 9.62
CA GLU A 7 -9.68 -14.01 10.96
C GLU A 7 -8.26 -14.45 11.35
N GLU A 8 -7.89 -15.70 10.99
CA GLU A 8 -6.54 -16.24 11.15
C GLU A 8 -5.47 -15.40 10.44
N ALA A 9 -5.80 -14.85 9.27
CA ALA A 9 -4.92 -13.98 8.52
C ALA A 9 -4.69 -12.65 9.26
N VAL A 10 -5.75 -12.05 9.81
CA VAL A 10 -5.66 -10.83 10.59
C VAL A 10 -4.79 -11.04 11.82
N ILE A 11 -5.04 -12.11 12.59
CA ILE A 11 -4.26 -12.46 13.79
C ILE A 11 -2.78 -12.60 13.43
N LYS A 12 -2.46 -13.38 12.39
CA LYS A 12 -1.07 -13.60 11.95
C LYS A 12 -0.37 -12.29 11.58
N ILE A 13 -1.06 -11.35 10.92
CA ILE A 13 -0.47 -10.07 10.51
C ILE A 13 -0.21 -9.19 11.73
N VAL A 14 -1.15 -9.11 12.66
CA VAL A 14 -1.00 -8.35 13.91
C VAL A 14 0.15 -8.90 14.75
N ASP A 15 0.25 -10.23 14.86
CA ASP A 15 1.33 -10.90 15.61
C ASP A 15 2.71 -10.73 14.95
N THR A 16 2.75 -10.59 13.61
CA THR A 16 4.02 -10.42 12.87
C THR A 16 4.60 -9.02 12.99
N PHE A 17 3.76 -8.01 13.23
CA PHE A 17 4.20 -6.61 13.34
C PHE A 17 3.92 -6.02 14.74
N PRO A 18 4.52 -6.59 15.81
CA PRO A 18 4.32 -6.08 17.15
C PRO A 18 4.97 -4.69 17.26
N GLY A 19 4.21 -3.71 17.77
CA GLY A 19 4.68 -2.33 17.94
C GLY A 19 4.35 -1.38 16.78
N GLN A 20 3.61 -1.84 15.76
CA GLN A 20 2.99 -0.96 14.77
C GLN A 20 1.64 -0.44 15.28
N SER A 21 1.36 0.84 15.04
CA SER A 21 0.10 1.49 15.39
C SER A 21 -1.03 1.10 14.43
N ILE A 22 -2.29 1.42 14.78
CA ILE A 22 -3.46 1.01 13.99
C ILE A 22 -3.46 1.62 12.57
N ASP A 23 -2.91 2.83 12.44
CA ASP A 23 -2.72 3.52 11.17
C ASP A 23 -1.82 2.75 10.19
N PHE A 24 -0.83 2.00 10.67
CA PHE A 24 0.02 1.12 9.85
C PHE A 24 -0.83 0.11 9.07
N PHE A 25 -1.81 -0.52 9.71
CA PHE A 25 -2.68 -1.49 9.04
C PHE A 25 -3.63 -0.82 8.05
N GLY A 26 -4.01 0.44 8.30
CA GLY A 26 -4.70 1.28 7.32
C GLY A 26 -3.83 1.56 6.09
N ALA A 27 -2.57 1.93 6.30
CA ALA A 27 -1.59 2.14 5.22
C ALA A 27 -1.29 0.85 4.45
N LEU A 28 -1.21 -0.28 5.14
CA LEU A 28 -1.04 -1.60 4.54
C LEU A 28 -2.18 -1.92 3.57
N ARG A 29 -3.43 -1.72 4.02
CA ARG A 29 -4.62 -1.90 3.18
C ARG A 29 -4.55 -0.98 1.95
N ALA A 30 -4.25 0.30 2.14
CA ALA A 30 -4.15 1.28 1.05
C ALA A 30 -3.08 0.91 0.01
N ARG A 31 -1.90 0.45 0.46
CA ARG A 31 -0.83 0.01 -0.46
C ARG A 31 -1.24 -1.13 -1.38
N VAL A 32 -2.09 -2.04 -0.92
CA VAL A 32 -2.61 -3.13 -1.76
C VAL A 32 -3.52 -2.60 -2.86
N TYR A 33 -4.35 -1.59 -2.56
CA TYR A 33 -5.17 -0.91 -3.57
C TYR A 33 -4.32 -0.08 -4.53
N ASP A 34 -3.33 0.65 -4.03
CA ASP A 34 -2.42 1.46 -4.83
C ASP A 34 -1.70 0.61 -5.90
N ASP A 35 -1.33 -0.63 -5.56
CA ASP A 35 -0.69 -1.55 -6.51
C ASP A 35 -1.61 -1.95 -7.66
N GLU A 36 -2.90 -2.17 -7.40
CA GLU A 36 -3.87 -2.46 -8.46
C GLU A 36 -4.12 -1.24 -9.35
N VAL A 37 -4.22 -0.06 -8.75
CA VAL A 37 -4.31 1.20 -9.51
C VAL A 37 -3.05 1.37 -10.35
N ARG A 38 -1.86 1.14 -9.80
CA ARG A 38 -0.59 1.22 -10.52
C ARG A 38 -0.55 0.26 -11.71
N LYS A 39 -0.97 -1.00 -11.55
CA LYS A 39 -1.06 -1.97 -12.65
C LYS A 39 -2.01 -1.49 -13.75
N TRP A 40 -3.15 -0.91 -13.37
CA TRP A 40 -4.10 -0.34 -14.33
C TRP A 40 -3.51 0.85 -15.09
N VAL A 41 -2.82 1.77 -14.41
CA VAL A 41 -2.10 2.90 -15.00
C VAL A 41 -1.06 2.38 -16.01
N SER A 42 -0.24 1.41 -15.60
CA SER A 42 0.81 0.83 -16.45
C SER A 42 0.24 0.09 -17.66
N GLY A 43 -0.88 -0.63 -17.51
CA GLY A 43 -1.52 -1.36 -18.59
C GLY A 43 -2.32 -0.48 -19.56
N THR A 44 -2.91 0.61 -19.08
CA THR A 44 -3.64 1.59 -19.91
C THR A 44 -2.70 2.51 -20.68
N GLY A 45 -1.52 2.80 -20.12
CA GLY A 45 -0.59 3.78 -20.64
C GLY A 45 -0.88 5.17 -20.08
N ILE A 46 0.16 5.86 -19.62
CA ILE A 46 0.03 7.12 -18.87
C ILE A 46 -0.72 8.20 -19.68
N GLU A 47 -0.50 8.24 -20.98
CA GLU A 47 -1.10 9.22 -21.89
C GLU A 47 -2.62 9.07 -22.01
N ALA A 48 -3.14 7.84 -21.95
CA ALA A 48 -4.55 7.53 -22.18
C ALA A 48 -5.41 7.56 -20.90
N ILE A 49 -4.80 7.79 -19.73
CA ILE A 49 -5.50 7.75 -18.43
C ILE A 49 -6.52 8.87 -18.31
N GLY A 50 -6.17 10.09 -18.73
CA GLY A 50 -7.07 11.25 -18.63
C GLY A 50 -8.37 11.02 -19.39
N ASP A 51 -8.26 10.50 -20.62
CA ASP A 51 -9.43 10.21 -21.45
C ASP A 51 -10.27 9.07 -20.89
N LYS A 52 -9.65 8.00 -20.39
CA LYS A 52 -10.40 6.88 -19.78
C LYS A 52 -11.04 7.22 -18.43
N LEU A 53 -10.51 8.18 -17.68
CA LEU A 53 -11.06 8.58 -16.38
C LEU A 53 -12.20 9.58 -16.51
N LEU A 54 -12.09 10.53 -17.43
CA LEU A 54 -12.97 11.71 -17.47
C LEU A 54 -13.81 11.81 -18.74
N ASN A 55 -13.31 11.31 -19.88
CA ASN A 55 -13.92 11.49 -21.20
C ASN A 55 -14.50 10.18 -21.78
N SER A 56 -14.63 9.12 -20.98
CA SER A 56 -15.18 7.84 -21.42
C SER A 56 -16.72 7.84 -21.39
N PHE A 57 -17.33 7.25 -22.42
CA PHE A 57 -18.79 7.01 -22.44
C PHE A 57 -19.22 5.96 -21.42
N ASP A 58 -18.33 5.03 -21.08
CA ASP A 58 -18.56 3.95 -20.11
C ASP A 58 -18.37 4.42 -18.64
N GLY A 59 -18.00 5.69 -18.43
CA GLY A 59 -17.70 6.26 -17.12
C GLY A 59 -16.33 5.83 -16.56
N PRO A 60 -15.99 6.26 -15.33
CA PRO A 60 -14.72 5.92 -14.72
C PRO A 60 -14.53 4.39 -14.59
N PRO A 61 -13.29 3.89 -14.73
CA PRO A 61 -13.00 2.47 -14.58
C PRO A 61 -13.44 1.99 -13.20
N THR A 62 -14.22 0.91 -13.18
CA THR A 62 -14.56 0.21 -11.95
C THR A 62 -13.42 -0.73 -11.59
N PHE A 63 -12.92 -0.60 -10.36
CA PHE A 63 -11.86 -1.47 -9.85
C PHE A 63 -12.49 -2.62 -9.08
N GLU A 64 -12.11 -3.83 -9.47
CA GLU A 64 -12.39 -4.99 -8.63
C GLU A 64 -11.56 -4.91 -7.35
N GLN A 65 -12.18 -5.32 -6.26
CA GLN A 65 -11.51 -5.33 -4.98
C GLN A 65 -10.33 -6.33 -4.98
N PRO A 66 -9.12 -5.89 -4.61
CA PRO A 66 -7.96 -6.79 -4.58
C PRO A 66 -8.17 -7.92 -3.59
N LYS A 67 -7.68 -9.11 -3.96
CA LYS A 67 -7.59 -10.24 -3.03
C LYS A 67 -6.52 -9.94 -1.97
N MET A 68 -6.97 -9.77 -0.73
CA MET A 68 -6.15 -9.51 0.44
C MET A 68 -5.59 -10.82 1.02
N THR A 69 -4.71 -11.49 0.27
CA THR A 69 -4.07 -12.73 0.76
C THR A 69 -3.05 -12.41 1.85
N VAL A 70 -2.84 -13.37 2.77
CA VAL A 70 -1.88 -13.24 3.88
C VAL A 70 -0.49 -12.92 3.36
N GLU A 71 -0.06 -13.59 2.30
CA GLU A 71 1.27 -13.45 1.71
C GLU A 71 1.47 -12.04 1.16
N LYS A 72 0.45 -11.49 0.49
CA LYS A 72 0.47 -10.12 -0.05
C LYS A 72 0.57 -9.11 1.09
N LEU A 73 -0.23 -9.29 2.14
CA LEU A 73 -0.24 -8.40 3.32
C LEU A 73 1.09 -8.47 4.10
N LEU A 74 1.68 -9.65 4.28
CA LEU A 74 3.00 -9.78 4.90
C LEU A 74 4.10 -9.16 4.05
N GLY A 75 4.05 -9.34 2.73
CA GLY A 75 5.00 -8.73 1.79
C GLY A 75 4.99 -7.20 1.88
N TYR A 76 3.81 -6.59 1.76
CA TYR A 76 3.69 -5.13 1.90
C TYR A 76 3.96 -4.64 3.32
N GLY A 77 3.61 -5.40 4.35
CA GLY A 77 3.89 -5.04 5.73
C GLY A 77 5.40 -4.90 5.98
N ASN A 78 6.19 -5.87 5.53
CA ASN A 78 7.65 -5.80 5.63
C ASN A 78 8.23 -4.64 4.82
N MET A 79 7.70 -4.39 3.62
CA MET A 79 8.12 -3.24 2.80
C MET A 79 7.86 -1.91 3.51
N LEU A 80 6.69 -1.75 4.16
CA LEU A 80 6.35 -0.54 4.90
C LEU A 80 7.25 -0.36 6.13
N VAL A 81 7.58 -1.43 6.85
CA VAL A 81 8.51 -1.36 7.98
C VAL A 81 9.90 -0.92 7.52
N GLN A 82 10.39 -1.47 6.41
CA GLN A 82 11.66 -1.04 5.82
C GLN A 82 11.63 0.43 5.39
N GLU A 83 10.52 0.90 4.80
CA GLU A 83 10.32 2.31 4.44
C GLU A 83 10.38 3.21 5.69
N GLN A 84 9.72 2.83 6.78
CA GLN A 84 9.78 3.55 8.06
C GLN A 84 11.20 3.59 8.65
N GLU A 85 11.93 2.47 8.64
CA GLU A 85 13.31 2.42 9.13
C GLU A 85 14.25 3.31 8.31
N ASN A 86 14.09 3.30 6.99
CA ASN A 86 14.89 4.13 6.10
C ASN A 86 14.65 5.62 6.35
N VAL A 87 13.40 6.05 6.51
CA VAL A 87 13.07 7.45 6.86
C VAL A 87 13.74 7.86 8.17
N LYS A 88 13.66 7.02 9.20
CA LYS A 88 14.30 7.28 10.51
C LYS A 88 15.83 7.41 10.37
N ARG A 89 16.46 6.51 9.59
CA ARG A 89 17.91 6.55 9.35
C ARG A 89 18.35 7.81 8.61
N VAL A 90 17.61 8.21 7.57
CA VAL A 90 17.91 9.42 6.80
C VAL A 90 17.77 10.66 7.67
N GLN A 91 16.71 10.76 8.46
CA GLN A 91 16.50 11.87 9.39
C GLN A 91 17.64 11.97 10.41
N LEU A 92 18.06 10.84 10.98
CA LEU A 92 19.17 10.81 11.94
C LEU A 92 20.49 11.26 11.29
N ALA A 93 20.79 10.77 10.09
CA ALA A 93 21.99 11.16 9.36
C ALA A 93 22.01 12.67 9.05
N GLU A 94 20.87 13.25 8.65
CA GLU A 94 20.75 14.70 8.43
C GLU A 94 21.02 15.51 9.70
N THR A 95 20.55 15.05 10.86
CA THR A 95 20.82 15.72 12.14
C THR A 95 22.32 15.76 12.43
N TYR A 96 23.01 14.64 12.31
CA TYR A 96 24.46 14.59 12.55
C TYR A 96 25.28 15.43 11.57
N LEU A 97 24.88 15.49 10.30
CA LEU A 97 25.57 16.29 9.29
C LEU A 97 25.33 17.80 9.43
N LYS A 98 24.23 18.23 10.07
CA LYS A 98 23.92 19.63 10.34
C LYS A 98 24.61 20.16 11.61
N GLU A 99 24.95 19.26 12.54
CA GLU A 99 25.63 19.58 13.80
C GLU A 99 27.17 19.48 13.71
N ALA A 100 27.71 19.08 12.55
CA ALA A 100 29.14 19.04 12.23
C ALA A 100 29.58 20.28 11.43
#